data_AF-F5S940-F1
#
_entry.id   AF-F5S940-F1
#
_cell.length_a   1.000
_cell.length_b   1.000
_cell.length_c   1.000
_cell.angle_alpha   90.00
_cell.angle_beta   90.00
_cell.angle_gamma   90.00
#
_symmetry.space_group_name_H-M   'P 1'
#
loop_
_entity.id
_entity.type
_entity.pdbx_description
1 polymer ?
#
loop_
_entity_poly.entity_id
_entity_poly.type
_entity_poly.pdbx_seq_one_letter_code
_entity_poly.pdbx_strand_id
1 'polypeptide(L)'
;MIITNSQTNKTKKEKTDSETEKLLNNLEATDNPIRAIFTVDRLTEGWDVLNLFDIVRLYEGQNGGGSNKKSGKTASATVSEKQLIGRGVRYFPFVFGDKLPNKRKFDEDLQHELRTLEELFYYTHDEQSRYISELKAELRKDGFLPENSDKVLVEIGLKPEFAQDESFKNILIWVNEKQANLNAKTNNADSLKANPQTIVFTTHGSQVVQETQFSADEKDEKSQQIGKSGSSHEQITIAKMEKHIFNKALHIKGKRANSLFHFNQLQTKLNIASRDELQTDLLKDWKIKFLGLDNNQKISPDDKLQACLNVLDKVEAHLNQSDKPFVGTTEFTSKKLWDIFSQPKQKWVNATDIKQSVIQNHDWYVMDNFIGNNLEEQLINYIVNELKNLQANYDVKLIRNEEVLKLANFDNGDGFMPDFILLLKDKHQSTVNQTDHLLHYQIFIEPKGEHLIATDSWKQDFLNAITTQYGKNRILQKDTPHYRLIGLPFFADKEKNPKQYDKFDQLFPLS
;
A
#
# COMPACT_ATOMS: atom_id res chain seq x y z
N MET A 1 -32.43 1.74 16.54
CA MET A 1 -32.82 0.35 16.22
C MET A 1 -34.16 0.41 15.50
N ILE A 2 -34.37 -0.39 14.45
CA ILE A 2 -35.64 -0.48 13.71
C ILE A 2 -36.11 -1.93 13.66
N ILE A 3 -37.44 -2.12 13.74
CA ILE A 3 -38.11 -3.41 13.55
C ILE A 3 -39.02 -3.27 12.33
N THR A 4 -38.80 -4.06 11.29
CA THR A 4 -39.68 -4.15 10.13
C THR A 4 -40.54 -5.41 10.26
N ASN A 5 -41.65 -5.33 10.98
CA ASN A 5 -42.60 -6.42 11.09
C ASN A 5 -44.05 -5.93 11.00
N SER A 6 -44.89 -6.78 10.41
CA SER A 6 -46.32 -6.59 10.30
C SER A 6 -46.98 -6.87 11.62
N GLN A 7 -47.57 -5.84 12.23
CA GLN A 7 -48.50 -6.06 13.34
C GLN A 7 -49.71 -6.92 12.94
N THR A 8 -49.95 -7.15 11.64
CA THR A 8 -51.20 -7.76 11.14
C THR A 8 -51.05 -9.06 10.35
N ASN A 9 -49.83 -9.54 10.05
CA ASN A 9 -49.56 -10.80 9.31
C ASN A 9 -50.31 -10.96 7.96
N LYS A 10 -50.84 -9.88 7.37
CA LYS A 10 -51.78 -9.96 6.23
C LYS A 10 -51.15 -9.79 4.84
N THR A 11 -49.88 -9.39 4.74
CA THR A 11 -49.22 -9.16 3.44
C THR A 11 -47.76 -9.61 3.46
N LYS A 12 -47.32 -10.34 2.42
CA LYS A 12 -45.94 -10.85 2.25
C LYS A 12 -44.90 -9.80 1.82
N LYS A 13 -45.34 -8.57 1.47
CA LYS A 13 -44.47 -7.42 1.20
C LYS A 13 -45.01 -6.23 1.97
N GLU A 14 -44.31 -5.82 3.02
CA GLU A 14 -44.65 -4.62 3.78
C GLU A 14 -44.08 -3.36 3.12
N LYS A 15 -44.86 -2.27 3.14
CA LYS A 15 -44.41 -0.92 2.83
C LYS A 15 -43.96 -0.25 4.13
N THR A 16 -42.67 0.02 4.28
CA THR A 16 -42.20 1.00 5.28
C THR A 16 -42.62 2.40 4.87
N ASP A 17 -42.74 3.32 5.83
CA ASP A 17 -42.93 4.73 5.50
C ASP A 17 -41.69 5.33 4.83
N SER A 18 -41.88 6.46 4.13
CA SER A 18 -40.82 7.10 3.34
C SER A 18 -39.64 7.58 4.20
N GLU A 19 -39.87 7.93 5.46
CA GLU A 19 -38.82 8.38 6.38
C GLU A 19 -37.96 7.20 6.83
N THR A 20 -38.58 6.06 7.13
CA THR A 20 -37.88 4.80 7.40
C THR A 20 -37.05 4.40 6.19
N GLU A 21 -37.60 4.40 4.98
CA GLU A 21 -36.82 4.06 3.78
C GLU A 21 -35.62 4.99 3.54
N LYS A 22 -35.75 6.29 3.80
CA LYS A 22 -34.60 7.23 3.74
C LYS A 22 -33.51 6.87 4.75
N LEU A 23 -33.90 6.54 5.98
CA LEU A 23 -32.96 6.16 7.04
C LEU A 23 -32.29 4.80 6.77
N LEU A 24 -33.03 3.86 6.19
CA LEU A 24 -32.52 2.54 5.81
C LEU A 24 -31.55 2.64 4.61
N ASN A 25 -31.81 3.54 3.65
CA ASN A 25 -30.95 3.76 2.48
C ASN A 25 -29.69 4.61 2.76
N ASN A 26 -29.51 5.10 4.00
CA ASN A 26 -28.40 5.98 4.38
C ASN A 26 -27.85 5.62 5.76
N LEU A 27 -27.70 4.31 6.04
CA LEU A 27 -27.23 3.81 7.34
C LEU A 27 -25.79 4.22 7.68
N GLU A 28 -25.00 4.50 6.65
CA GLU A 28 -23.61 4.93 6.74
C GLU A 28 -23.46 6.37 7.23
N ALA A 29 -24.51 7.18 7.17
CA ALA A 29 -24.44 8.57 7.58
C ALA A 29 -24.19 8.71 9.09
N THR A 30 -23.29 9.63 9.43
CA THR A 30 -22.85 9.86 10.81
C THR A 30 -23.96 10.35 11.71
N ASP A 31 -24.95 11.05 11.16
CA ASP A 31 -26.13 11.58 11.85
C ASP A 31 -27.31 10.58 11.89
N ASN A 32 -27.22 9.46 11.17
CA ASN A 32 -28.23 8.41 11.25
C ASN A 32 -28.06 7.64 12.57
N PRO A 33 -29.08 7.54 13.44
CA PRO A 33 -28.97 6.85 14.73
C PRO A 33 -29.17 5.32 14.64
N ILE A 34 -29.48 4.76 13.47
CA ILE A 34 -29.82 3.34 13.32
C ILE A 34 -28.56 2.51 13.12
N ARG A 35 -28.34 1.54 14.01
CA ARG A 35 -27.21 0.59 13.97
C ARG A 35 -27.63 -0.88 14.05
N ALA A 36 -28.92 -1.16 14.26
CA ALA A 36 -29.46 -2.50 14.37
C ALA A 36 -30.86 -2.57 13.74
N ILE A 37 -31.10 -3.62 12.96
CA ILE A 37 -32.33 -3.84 12.20
C ILE A 37 -32.82 -5.26 12.45
N PHE A 38 -34.08 -5.38 12.87
CA PHE A 38 -34.80 -6.64 12.99
C PHE A 38 -35.77 -6.78 11.83
N THR A 39 -35.67 -7.87 11.08
CA THR A 39 -36.43 -8.07 9.85
C THR A 39 -36.76 -9.54 9.62
N VAL A 40 -37.92 -9.79 9.01
CA VAL A 40 -38.42 -11.10 8.60
C VAL A 40 -38.50 -11.11 7.08
N ASP A 41 -37.78 -12.02 6.41
CA ASP A 41 -37.78 -12.25 4.95
C ASP A 41 -37.52 -11.04 4.01
N ARG A 42 -37.31 -9.82 4.53
CA ARG A 42 -37.15 -8.58 3.73
C ARG A 42 -35.73 -8.35 3.19
N LEU A 43 -34.79 -9.26 3.46
CA LEU A 43 -33.36 -9.03 3.23
C LEU A 43 -32.89 -9.25 1.77
N THR A 44 -33.80 -9.52 0.84
CA THR A 44 -33.45 -9.91 -0.54
C THR A 44 -33.51 -8.80 -1.58
N GLU A 45 -34.20 -7.68 -1.36
CA GLU A 45 -34.36 -6.62 -2.37
C GLU A 45 -34.22 -5.21 -1.76
N GLY A 46 -33.24 -4.42 -2.23
CA GLY A 46 -33.21 -2.96 -2.02
C GLY A 46 -32.21 -2.37 -1.02
N TRP A 47 -31.25 -3.14 -0.51
CA TRP A 47 -30.30 -2.65 0.49
C TRP A 47 -28.86 -2.73 -0.01
N ASP A 48 -28.24 -1.56 -0.17
CA ASP A 48 -26.81 -1.40 -0.43
C ASP A 48 -26.17 -0.67 0.75
N VAL A 49 -25.46 -1.41 1.60
CA VAL A 49 -24.91 -0.90 2.87
C VAL A 49 -23.46 -1.34 2.97
N LEU A 50 -22.54 -0.37 3.01
CA LEU A 50 -21.09 -0.63 3.03
C LEU A 50 -20.56 -1.06 4.41
N ASN A 51 -21.36 -0.92 5.47
CA ASN A 51 -20.99 -1.13 6.88
C ASN A 51 -21.85 -2.20 7.57
N LEU A 52 -22.22 -3.27 6.85
CA LEU A 52 -22.90 -4.44 7.44
C LEU A 52 -21.85 -5.42 7.97
N PHE A 53 -21.67 -5.48 9.30
CA PHE A 53 -20.65 -6.31 9.96
C PHE A 53 -21.20 -7.59 10.60
N ASP A 54 -22.46 -7.57 11.06
CA ASP A 54 -23.07 -8.69 11.77
C ASP A 54 -24.39 -9.09 11.14
N ILE A 55 -24.58 -10.39 10.91
CA ILE A 55 -25.86 -10.99 10.55
C ILE A 55 -26.22 -12.00 11.63
N VAL A 56 -27.33 -11.77 12.33
CA VAL A 56 -27.82 -12.67 13.38
C VAL A 56 -29.10 -13.37 12.91
N ARG A 57 -29.01 -14.68 12.69
CA ARG A 57 -30.15 -15.53 12.37
C ARG A 57 -30.76 -16.08 13.66
N LEU A 58 -32.01 -15.67 13.91
CA LEU A 58 -32.77 -16.05 15.11
C LEU A 58 -33.80 -17.18 14.88
N TYR A 59 -33.74 -17.89 13.75
CA TYR A 59 -34.66 -18.98 13.44
C TYR A 59 -34.19 -20.33 14.00
N GLU A 60 -35.07 -21.04 14.70
CA GLU A 60 -34.85 -22.42 15.14
C GLU A 60 -35.17 -23.42 14.02
N GLY A 61 -34.28 -24.39 13.77
CA GLY A 61 -34.51 -25.52 12.87
C GLY A 61 -34.00 -25.38 11.42
N GLN A 62 -33.89 -26.54 10.76
CA GLN A 62 -33.51 -26.66 9.35
C GLN A 62 -34.66 -26.13 8.49
N ASN A 63 -34.38 -25.23 7.53
CA ASN A 63 -35.37 -24.79 6.54
C ASN A 63 -35.78 -25.90 5.53
N GLY A 64 -35.28 -27.13 5.73
CA GLY A 64 -35.74 -28.34 5.07
C GLY A 64 -36.77 -29.03 5.95
N GLY A 65 -38.05 -28.71 5.76
CA GLY A 65 -39.13 -29.46 6.39
C GLY A 65 -39.12 -30.94 5.97
N GLY A 66 -39.16 -31.82 6.96
CA GLY A 66 -39.66 -33.19 6.82
C GLY A 66 -38.74 -34.21 6.14
N SER A 67 -38.94 -35.47 6.52
CA SER A 67 -38.23 -36.70 6.16
C SER A 67 -38.25 -37.12 4.68
N ASN A 68 -38.41 -36.19 3.73
CA ASN A 68 -38.40 -36.48 2.29
C ASN A 68 -37.45 -35.54 1.52
N LYS A 69 -36.14 -35.77 1.63
CA LYS A 69 -35.16 -35.16 0.72
C LYS A 69 -35.18 -35.89 -0.63
N LYS A 70 -35.70 -35.25 -1.67
CA LYS A 70 -35.10 -35.38 -3.01
C LYS A 70 -33.77 -34.63 -2.97
N SER A 71 -32.68 -35.39 -3.03
CA SER A 71 -31.32 -34.89 -3.23
C SER A 71 -31.29 -33.75 -4.26
N GLY A 72 -30.82 -32.56 -3.87
CA GLY A 72 -30.46 -31.49 -4.81
C GLY A 72 -31.26 -30.17 -4.78
N LYS A 73 -32.24 -29.98 -3.87
CA LYS A 73 -32.89 -28.65 -3.71
C LYS A 73 -32.32 -27.90 -2.51
N THR A 74 -31.50 -26.87 -2.79
CA THR A 74 -31.07 -25.85 -1.84
C THR A 74 -32.31 -25.15 -1.26
N ALA A 75 -32.42 -25.05 0.07
CA ALA A 75 -33.53 -24.35 0.71
C ALA A 75 -33.52 -22.87 0.26
N SER A 76 -34.69 -22.31 -0.08
CA SER A 76 -34.81 -20.92 -0.57
C SER A 76 -34.20 -19.89 0.39
N ALA A 77 -34.23 -20.20 1.69
CA ALA A 77 -33.62 -19.39 2.74
C ALA A 77 -32.08 -19.32 2.64
N THR A 78 -31.42 -20.42 2.24
CA THR A 78 -29.96 -20.45 2.06
C THR A 78 -29.54 -19.56 0.90
N VAL A 79 -30.37 -19.46 -0.15
CA VAL A 79 -30.13 -18.57 -1.31
C VAL A 79 -30.32 -17.10 -0.94
N SER A 80 -31.36 -16.76 -0.18
CA SER A 80 -31.59 -15.38 0.27
C SER A 80 -30.50 -14.88 1.23
N GLU A 81 -30.04 -15.74 2.13
CA GLU A 81 -29.00 -15.38 3.08
C GLU A 81 -27.63 -15.29 2.42
N LYS A 82 -27.36 -16.13 1.41
CA LYS A 82 -26.17 -16.00 0.56
C LYS A 82 -26.12 -14.67 -0.17
N GLN A 83 -27.24 -14.18 -0.70
CA GLN A 83 -27.31 -12.83 -1.31
C GLN A 83 -27.02 -11.73 -0.28
N LEU A 84 -27.52 -11.89 0.95
CA LEU A 84 -27.25 -10.94 2.04
C LEU A 84 -25.77 -10.93 2.44
N ILE A 85 -25.15 -12.10 2.57
CA ILE A 85 -23.71 -12.23 2.82
C ILE A 85 -22.94 -11.57 1.67
N GLY A 86 -23.28 -11.84 0.41
CA GLY A 86 -22.65 -11.17 -0.74
C GLY A 86 -22.79 -9.65 -0.73
N ARG A 87 -23.82 -9.09 -0.08
CA ARG A 87 -23.95 -7.64 0.15
C ARG A 87 -23.10 -7.13 1.31
N GLY A 88 -22.93 -7.93 2.36
CA GLY A 88 -22.10 -7.60 3.53
C GLY A 88 -20.60 -7.77 3.32
N VAL A 89 -20.14 -8.65 2.42
CA VAL A 89 -18.70 -8.90 2.14
C VAL A 89 -18.08 -7.80 1.24
N ARG A 90 -18.52 -6.54 1.40
CA ARG A 90 -17.97 -5.40 0.64
C ARG A 90 -16.81 -4.75 1.38
N TYR A 91 -15.95 -4.07 0.63
CA TYR A 91 -14.87 -3.27 1.22
C TYR A 91 -15.46 -2.05 1.92
N PHE A 92 -15.32 -1.99 3.25
CA PHE A 92 -15.53 -0.74 3.99
C PHE A 92 -14.34 0.19 3.75
N PRO A 93 -14.52 1.38 3.14
CA PRO A 93 -13.40 2.26 2.84
C PRO A 93 -13.00 3.07 4.08
N PHE A 94 -11.77 2.88 4.56
CA PHE A 94 -11.22 3.66 5.68
C PHE A 94 -9.72 3.89 5.51
N VAL A 95 -9.24 5.02 6.04
CA VAL A 95 -7.82 5.39 6.01
C VAL A 95 -7.09 4.71 7.17
N PHE A 96 -5.98 4.04 6.89
CA PHE A 96 -5.11 3.47 7.92
C PHE A 96 -3.65 3.43 7.45
N GLY A 97 -2.80 4.24 8.09
CA GLY A 97 -1.39 4.39 7.72
C GLY A 97 -1.22 4.69 6.23
N ASP A 98 -0.38 3.91 5.55
CA ASP A 98 -0.10 4.05 4.11
C ASP A 98 -0.97 3.13 3.23
N LYS A 99 -1.97 2.43 3.81
CA LYS A 99 -2.79 1.47 3.08
C LYS A 99 -3.90 2.18 2.30
N LEU A 100 -4.17 1.69 1.08
CA LEU A 100 -5.21 2.25 0.23
C LEU A 100 -6.60 2.13 0.90
N PRO A 101 -7.42 3.20 0.91
CA PRO A 101 -8.70 3.17 1.62
C PRO A 101 -9.65 2.07 1.15
N ASN A 102 -9.72 1.85 -0.16
CA ASN A 102 -10.65 0.93 -0.82
C ASN A 102 -10.11 -0.50 -0.98
N LYS A 103 -9.17 -0.92 -0.12
CA LYS A 103 -8.62 -2.28 -0.10
C LYS A 103 -8.64 -2.83 1.32
N ARG A 104 -8.67 -4.17 1.43
CA ARG A 104 -8.40 -4.89 2.67
C ARG A 104 -6.96 -4.66 3.12
N LYS A 105 -6.77 -4.64 4.43
CA LYS A 105 -5.57 -4.17 5.11
C LYS A 105 -5.03 -5.22 6.06
N PHE A 106 -5.87 -6.09 6.63
CA PHE A 106 -5.51 -6.97 7.74
C PHE A 106 -5.68 -8.46 7.41
N ASP A 107 -5.56 -8.83 6.13
CA ASP A 107 -5.63 -10.24 5.69
C ASP A 107 -4.57 -11.10 6.37
N GLU A 108 -3.38 -10.55 6.58
CA GLU A 108 -2.21 -11.21 7.18
C GLU A 108 -1.95 -10.76 8.63
N ASP A 109 -2.82 -9.93 9.21
CA ASP A 109 -2.69 -9.41 10.58
C ASP A 109 -3.99 -9.69 11.35
N LEU A 110 -4.17 -10.98 11.68
CA LEU A 110 -5.42 -11.50 12.20
C LEU A 110 -5.82 -10.94 13.57
N GLN A 111 -4.86 -10.35 14.29
CA GLN A 111 -5.03 -9.85 15.65
C GLN A 111 -5.25 -8.32 15.69
N HIS A 112 -5.17 -7.63 14.56
CA HIS A 112 -5.34 -6.18 14.53
C HIS A 112 -6.79 -5.78 14.87
N GLU A 113 -6.99 -4.85 15.81
CA GLU A 113 -8.33 -4.45 16.29
C GLU A 113 -9.25 -3.96 15.15
N LEU A 114 -8.73 -3.13 14.24
CA LEU A 114 -9.49 -2.63 13.09
C LEU A 114 -9.81 -3.71 12.03
N ARG A 115 -9.32 -4.94 12.17
CA ARG A 115 -9.70 -6.06 11.29
C ARG A 115 -11.20 -6.35 11.35
N THR A 116 -11.86 -6.01 12.45
CA THR A 116 -13.33 -6.09 12.56
C THR A 116 -14.06 -5.32 11.46
N LEU A 117 -13.44 -4.25 10.90
CA LEU A 117 -13.99 -3.49 9.77
C LEU A 117 -13.88 -4.21 8.42
N GLU A 118 -13.20 -5.34 8.38
CA GLU A 118 -12.93 -6.16 7.19
C GLU A 118 -13.51 -7.57 7.32
N GLU A 119 -14.27 -7.82 8.39
CA GLU A 119 -14.90 -9.10 8.69
C GLU A 119 -16.42 -8.96 8.70
N LEU A 120 -17.08 -10.02 8.23
CA LEU A 120 -18.51 -10.21 8.37
C LEU A 120 -18.75 -11.41 9.28
N PHE A 121 -19.39 -11.17 10.41
CA PHE A 121 -19.78 -12.23 11.33
C PHE A 121 -21.21 -12.68 11.04
N TYR A 122 -21.35 -13.99 10.87
CA TYR A 122 -22.64 -14.63 10.69
C TYR A 122 -22.94 -15.52 11.89
N TYR A 123 -23.94 -15.14 12.67
CA TYR A 123 -24.38 -15.85 13.87
C TYR A 123 -25.66 -16.63 13.56
N THR A 124 -25.73 -17.88 14.00
CA THR A 124 -26.95 -18.69 13.93
C THR A 124 -27.10 -19.51 15.20
N HIS A 125 -28.33 -19.69 15.65
CA HIS A 125 -28.66 -20.63 16.70
C HIS A 125 -28.83 -22.03 16.08
N ASP A 126 -27.72 -22.75 15.90
CA ASP A 126 -27.69 -24.15 15.44
C ASP A 126 -26.59 -24.92 16.19
N GLU A 127 -26.98 -25.61 17.26
CA GLU A 127 -26.06 -26.36 18.13
C GLU A 127 -25.26 -27.45 17.40
N GLN A 128 -25.75 -27.92 16.24
CA GLN A 128 -25.12 -28.99 15.47
C GLN A 128 -24.37 -28.48 14.23
N SER A 129 -24.31 -27.16 14.01
CA SER A 129 -23.60 -26.50 12.89
C SER A 129 -23.93 -27.06 11.48
N ARG A 130 -25.09 -27.72 11.33
CA ARG A 130 -25.53 -28.31 10.06
C ARG A 130 -25.86 -27.22 9.04
N TYR A 131 -26.47 -26.14 9.51
CA TYR A 131 -26.81 -24.98 8.70
C TYR A 131 -25.58 -24.24 8.19
N ILE A 132 -24.60 -24.01 9.06
CA ILE A 132 -23.30 -23.41 8.68
C ILE A 132 -22.61 -24.26 7.61
N SER A 133 -22.71 -25.59 7.72
CA SER A 133 -22.13 -26.51 6.73
C SER A 133 -22.79 -26.40 5.35
N GLU A 134 -24.13 -26.35 5.30
CA GLU A 134 -24.90 -26.14 4.06
C GLU A 134 -24.58 -24.77 3.44
N LEU A 135 -24.53 -23.71 4.26
CA LEU A 135 -24.18 -22.36 3.81
C LEU A 135 -22.75 -22.29 3.26
N LYS A 136 -21.77 -22.89 3.94
CA LYS A 136 -20.38 -22.98 3.46
C LYS A 136 -20.29 -23.71 2.12
N ALA A 137 -21.04 -24.80 1.93
CA ALA A 137 -21.08 -25.52 0.66
C ALA A 137 -21.64 -24.66 -0.48
N GLU A 138 -22.71 -23.91 -0.23
CA GLU A 138 -23.30 -22.99 -1.21
C GLU A 138 -22.40 -21.78 -1.51
N LEU A 139 -21.70 -21.24 -0.52
CA LEU A 139 -20.72 -20.17 -0.72
C LEU A 139 -19.51 -20.65 -1.54
N ARG A 140 -19.04 -21.89 -1.32
CA ARG A 140 -17.98 -22.50 -2.17
C ARG A 140 -18.40 -22.64 -3.62
N LYS A 141 -19.64 -23.11 -3.86
CA LYS A 141 -20.18 -23.31 -5.22
C LYS A 141 -20.14 -22.04 -6.08
N ASP A 142 -20.29 -20.86 -5.47
CA ASP A 142 -20.26 -19.56 -6.17
C ASP A 142 -18.90 -18.86 -6.06
N GLY A 143 -17.89 -19.53 -5.51
CA GLY A 143 -16.51 -19.00 -5.41
C GLY A 143 -16.31 -17.98 -4.28
N PHE A 144 -17.25 -17.82 -3.35
CA PHE A 144 -17.06 -16.95 -2.17
C PHE A 144 -16.11 -17.58 -1.14
N LEU A 145 -15.98 -18.90 -1.14
CA LEU A 145 -15.03 -19.64 -0.32
C LEU A 145 -14.17 -20.54 -1.22
N PRO A 146 -12.86 -20.65 -0.97
CA PRO A 146 -12.01 -21.57 -1.71
C PRO A 146 -12.45 -23.02 -1.49
N GLU A 147 -12.41 -23.84 -2.56
CA GLU A 147 -12.85 -25.25 -2.54
C GLU A 147 -12.00 -26.11 -1.61
N ASN A 148 -10.69 -25.85 -1.56
CA ASN A 148 -9.72 -26.52 -0.70
C ASN A 148 -8.95 -25.47 0.11
N SER A 149 -9.27 -25.29 1.38
CA SER A 149 -8.40 -24.54 2.28
C SER A 149 -7.43 -25.51 2.96
N ASP A 150 -6.40 -25.96 2.22
CA ASP A 150 -5.20 -26.57 2.82
C ASP A 150 -4.41 -25.56 3.68
N LYS A 151 -4.97 -24.36 3.83
CA LYS A 151 -4.50 -23.33 4.72
C LYS A 151 -4.78 -23.73 6.17
N VAL A 152 -3.72 -23.75 6.96
CA VAL A 152 -3.76 -23.93 8.40
C VAL A 152 -3.44 -22.60 9.06
N LEU A 153 -4.08 -22.35 10.21
CA LEU A 153 -3.74 -21.21 11.04
C LEU A 153 -2.48 -21.54 11.82
N VAL A 154 -1.42 -20.74 11.62
CA VAL A 154 -0.14 -20.91 12.28
C VAL A 154 0.15 -19.67 13.10
N GLU A 155 0.63 -19.89 14.32
CA GLU A 155 1.19 -18.86 15.17
C GLU A 155 2.71 -18.83 14.97
N ILE A 156 3.26 -17.63 14.82
CA ILE A 156 4.67 -17.36 14.54
C ILE A 156 5.17 -16.36 15.59
N GLY A 157 6.07 -16.82 16.44
CA GLY A 157 6.69 -16.04 17.50
C GLY A 157 8.17 -16.36 17.66
N LEU A 158 8.76 -15.87 18.74
CA LEU A 158 10.12 -16.23 19.13
C LEU A 158 10.11 -17.63 19.76
N LYS A 159 11.14 -18.45 19.47
CA LYS A 159 11.31 -19.73 20.16
C LYS A 159 11.38 -19.52 21.69
N PRO A 160 10.89 -20.48 22.50
CA PRO A 160 10.83 -20.33 23.95
C PRO A 160 12.18 -19.96 24.60
N GLU A 161 13.30 -20.52 24.12
CA GLU A 161 14.64 -20.22 24.62
C GLU A 161 15.03 -18.74 24.45
N PHE A 162 14.62 -18.10 23.34
CA PHE A 162 14.86 -16.67 23.10
C PHE A 162 13.86 -15.79 23.84
N ALA A 163 12.62 -16.25 23.96
CA ALA A 163 11.58 -15.55 24.71
C ALA A 163 11.79 -15.58 26.23
N GLN A 164 12.74 -16.38 26.74
CA GLN A 164 13.12 -16.42 28.15
C GLN A 164 14.50 -15.80 28.41
N ASP A 165 15.33 -15.62 27.39
CA ASP A 165 16.66 -15.01 27.49
C ASP A 165 16.58 -13.48 27.62
N GLU A 166 16.80 -12.97 28.83
CA GLU A 166 16.84 -11.53 29.11
C GLU A 166 17.92 -10.78 28.31
N SER A 167 19.03 -11.42 27.99
CA SER A 167 20.09 -10.78 27.19
C SER A 167 19.62 -10.57 25.75
N PHE A 168 18.88 -11.53 25.18
CA PHE A 168 18.32 -11.46 23.84
C PHE A 168 17.17 -10.44 23.76
N LYS A 169 16.24 -10.46 24.72
CA LYS A 169 15.13 -9.50 24.81
C LYS A 169 15.57 -8.04 24.81
N ASN A 170 16.68 -7.77 25.50
CA ASN A 170 17.21 -6.42 25.69
C ASN A 170 18.18 -5.99 24.58
N ILE A 171 18.40 -6.81 23.53
CA ILE A 171 19.14 -6.37 22.34
C ILE A 171 18.45 -5.14 21.77
N LEU A 172 19.22 -4.08 21.51
CA LEU A 172 18.72 -2.89 20.84
C LEU A 172 18.65 -3.14 19.33
N ILE A 173 17.48 -2.86 18.77
CA ILE A 173 17.22 -2.82 17.34
C ILE A 173 17.04 -1.36 16.93
N TRP A 174 17.79 -0.95 15.92
CA TRP A 174 17.77 0.41 15.40
C TRP A 174 16.74 0.52 14.28
N VAL A 175 15.81 1.45 14.45
CA VAL A 175 14.76 1.75 13.48
C VAL A 175 14.73 3.25 13.18
N ASN A 176 14.20 3.62 12.03
CA ASN A 176 13.92 5.00 11.71
C ASN A 176 12.40 5.20 11.55
N GLU A 177 11.96 6.45 11.53
CA GLU A 177 10.54 6.77 11.60
C GLU A 177 10.11 7.65 10.43
N LYS A 178 8.84 7.56 10.05
CA LYS A 178 8.24 8.43 9.04
C LYS A 178 7.90 9.78 9.69
N GLN A 179 8.34 10.87 9.07
CA GLN A 179 8.06 12.23 9.53
C GLN A 179 7.57 13.13 8.39
N ALA A 180 6.91 14.22 8.74
CA ALA A 180 6.49 15.24 7.78
C ALA A 180 7.73 15.88 7.14
N ASN A 181 7.70 16.06 5.82
CA ASN A 181 8.77 16.72 5.09
C ASN A 181 8.62 18.24 5.21
N LEU A 182 9.45 18.85 6.06
CA LEU A 182 9.46 20.30 6.27
C LEU A 182 9.78 21.10 4.99
N ASN A 183 10.51 20.49 4.06
CA ASN A 183 10.90 21.10 2.78
C ASN A 183 9.94 20.76 1.64
N ALA A 184 8.84 20.03 1.88
CA ALA A 184 7.91 19.57 0.83
C ALA A 184 7.46 20.72 -0.09
N LYS A 185 7.11 21.86 0.50
CA LYS A 185 6.62 23.02 -0.27
C LYS A 185 7.68 23.58 -1.20
N THR A 186 8.90 23.74 -0.69
CA THR A 186 10.05 24.24 -1.43
C THR A 186 10.44 23.25 -2.53
N ASN A 187 10.51 21.95 -2.21
CA ASN A 187 10.82 20.90 -3.18
C ASN A 187 9.79 20.87 -4.33
N ASN A 188 8.51 21.03 -4.03
CA ASN A 188 7.45 21.08 -5.04
C ASN A 188 7.57 22.34 -5.93
N ALA A 189 7.91 23.49 -5.35
CA ALA A 189 8.15 24.70 -6.12
C ALA A 189 9.38 24.58 -7.03
N ASP A 190 10.48 24.04 -6.50
CA ASP A 190 11.71 23.82 -7.24
C ASP A 190 11.54 22.75 -8.33
N SER A 191 10.71 21.72 -8.11
CA SER A 191 10.43 20.69 -9.10
C SER A 191 9.70 21.25 -10.33
N LEU A 192 8.85 22.28 -10.17
CA LEU A 192 8.23 22.98 -11.29
C LEU A 192 9.24 23.82 -12.07
N LYS A 193 10.16 24.49 -11.38
CA LYS A 193 11.25 25.29 -11.99
C LYS A 193 12.22 24.41 -12.77
N ALA A 194 12.57 23.25 -12.21
CA ALA A 194 13.48 22.28 -12.82
C ALA A 194 12.86 21.52 -14.00
N ASN A 195 11.55 21.64 -14.23
CA ASN A 195 10.82 20.91 -15.28
C ASN A 195 10.10 21.83 -16.27
N PRO A 196 10.81 22.70 -17.02
CA PRO A 196 10.18 23.56 -18.02
C PRO A 196 9.58 22.74 -19.16
N GLN A 197 8.26 22.80 -19.32
CA GLN A 197 7.53 22.07 -20.37
C GLN A 197 7.25 22.96 -21.58
N THR A 198 7.22 22.35 -22.78
CA THR A 198 6.69 22.97 -23.99
C THR A 198 5.42 22.25 -24.41
N ILE A 199 4.28 22.93 -24.28
CA ILE A 199 2.96 22.36 -24.55
C ILE A 199 2.54 22.76 -25.96
N VAL A 200 2.20 21.77 -26.78
CA VAL A 200 1.69 22.00 -28.12
C VAL A 200 0.18 22.17 -28.05
N PHE A 201 -0.33 23.25 -28.65
CA PHE A 201 -1.76 23.55 -28.71
C PHE A 201 -2.16 23.89 -30.14
N THR A 202 -3.21 23.26 -30.64
CA THR A 202 -3.75 23.52 -31.98
C THR A 202 -4.89 24.53 -31.88
N THR A 203 -4.81 25.64 -32.60
CA THR A 203 -5.83 26.70 -32.54
C THR A 203 -7.18 26.25 -33.10
N HIS A 204 -8.27 26.73 -32.50
CA HIS A 204 -9.61 26.49 -32.99
C HIS A 204 -9.79 27.11 -34.39
N GLY A 205 -10.31 26.32 -35.33
CA GLY A 205 -10.46 26.70 -36.75
C GLY A 205 -9.33 26.21 -37.66
N SER A 206 -8.30 25.54 -37.12
CA SER A 206 -7.21 24.98 -37.91
C SER A 206 -7.62 23.70 -38.66
N GLN A 207 -7.30 23.62 -39.95
CA GLN A 207 -7.37 22.39 -40.76
C GLN A 207 -6.14 21.49 -40.55
N VAL A 208 -5.80 21.16 -39.30
CA VAL A 208 -4.74 20.20 -39.00
C VAL A 208 -5.30 18.79 -39.13
N VAL A 209 -4.67 17.98 -39.98
CA VAL A 209 -4.97 16.55 -40.11
C VAL A 209 -4.19 15.81 -39.03
N GLN A 210 -4.90 15.12 -38.13
CA GLN A 210 -4.29 14.13 -37.25
C GLN A 210 -4.17 12.82 -38.01
N GLU A 211 -2.95 12.31 -38.16
CA GLU A 211 -2.73 10.93 -38.58
C GLU A 211 -2.41 10.11 -37.33
N THR A 212 -3.32 9.21 -36.97
CA THR A 212 -3.10 8.24 -35.90
C THR A 212 -2.59 6.97 -36.55
N GLN A 213 -1.31 6.66 -36.36
CA GLN A 213 -0.78 5.35 -36.73
C GLN A 213 -1.18 4.34 -35.64
N PHE A 214 -2.01 3.38 -36.01
CA PHE A 214 -2.40 2.27 -35.14
C PHE A 214 -1.24 1.28 -35.03
N SER A 215 -0.80 1.04 -33.79
CA SER A 215 0.15 -0.01 -33.40
C SER A 215 -0.62 -1.21 -32.86
N ALA A 216 -0.06 -2.42 -32.94
CA ALA A 216 -0.68 -3.63 -32.39
C ALA A 216 -0.75 -3.63 -30.85
N ASP A 217 0.03 -2.77 -30.18
CA ASP A 217 -0.02 -2.52 -28.74
C ASP A 217 -0.66 -1.16 -28.46
N GLU A 218 -1.76 -1.12 -27.70
CA GLU A 218 -2.50 0.12 -27.32
C GLU A 218 -1.60 1.16 -26.63
N LYS A 219 -0.47 0.75 -26.04
CA LYS A 219 0.48 1.64 -25.35
C LYS A 219 1.45 2.37 -26.28
N ASP A 220 1.51 1.98 -27.56
CA ASP A 220 2.44 2.52 -28.56
C ASP A 220 1.76 3.41 -29.62
N GLU A 221 0.49 3.80 -29.39
CA GLU A 221 -0.18 4.78 -30.24
C GLU A 221 0.53 6.14 -30.17
N LYS A 222 1.25 6.48 -31.23
CA LYS A 222 1.82 7.82 -31.43
C LYS A 222 0.94 8.60 -32.38
N SER A 223 0.15 9.53 -31.84
CA SER A 223 -0.50 10.53 -32.67
C SER A 223 0.56 11.50 -33.21
N GLN A 224 0.72 11.55 -34.53
CA GLN A 224 1.55 12.56 -35.19
C GLN A 224 0.63 13.57 -35.88
N GLN A 225 0.71 14.83 -35.45
CA GLN A 225 0.01 15.93 -36.10
C GLN A 225 0.84 16.41 -37.29
N ILE A 226 0.40 16.06 -38.51
CA ILE A 226 1.04 16.52 -39.74
C ILE A 226 0.35 17.83 -40.15
N GLY A 227 1.02 18.96 -39.90
CA GLY A 227 0.57 20.24 -40.42
C GLY A 227 0.68 20.28 -41.94
N LYS A 228 -0.32 20.84 -42.64
CA LYS A 228 -0.16 21.22 -44.05
C LYS A 228 1.04 22.18 -44.19
N SER A 229 1.84 21.97 -45.23
CA SER A 229 2.96 22.82 -45.61
C SER A 229 2.46 24.27 -45.77
N GLY A 230 2.90 25.17 -44.88
CA GLY A 230 2.47 26.57 -44.82
C GLY A 230 1.84 27.04 -43.50
N SER A 231 1.60 26.17 -42.52
CA SER A 231 1.12 26.58 -41.19
C SER A 231 2.22 27.27 -40.38
N SER A 232 1.99 28.52 -40.00
CA SER A 232 2.89 29.24 -39.10
C SER A 232 2.71 28.74 -37.65
N HIS A 233 3.76 28.87 -36.84
CA HIS A 233 3.70 28.54 -35.43
C HIS A 233 4.23 29.72 -34.61
N GLU A 234 3.58 30.00 -33.50
CA GLU A 234 4.00 31.02 -32.55
C GLU A 234 4.23 30.37 -31.18
N GLN A 235 5.28 30.81 -30.49
CA GLN A 235 5.61 30.30 -29.16
C GLN A 235 5.55 31.41 -28.13
N ILE A 236 4.76 31.21 -27.09
CA ILE A 236 4.61 32.14 -25.97
C ILE A 236 5.09 31.45 -24.70
N THR A 237 5.95 32.12 -23.93
CA THR A 237 6.32 31.69 -22.57
C THR A 237 5.21 32.08 -21.59
N ILE A 238 4.96 31.26 -20.57
CA ILE A 238 3.91 31.54 -19.56
C ILE A 238 4.15 32.87 -18.84
N ALA A 239 5.40 33.28 -18.59
CA ALA A 239 5.69 34.61 -18.04
C ALA A 239 5.21 35.77 -18.91
N LYS A 240 5.11 35.57 -20.24
CA LYS A 240 4.64 36.57 -21.21
C LYS A 240 3.14 36.45 -21.51
N MET A 241 2.49 35.40 -21.04
CA MET A 241 1.04 35.24 -21.19
C MET A 241 0.31 36.36 -20.46
N GLU A 242 -0.74 36.90 -21.05
CA GLU A 242 -1.51 37.97 -20.43
C GLU A 242 -2.08 37.52 -19.08
N LYS A 243 -1.78 38.28 -18.01
CA LYS A 243 -2.16 37.93 -16.62
C LYS A 243 -3.65 37.64 -16.47
N HIS A 244 -4.52 38.40 -17.15
CA HIS A 244 -5.97 38.20 -17.05
C HIS A 244 -6.41 36.86 -17.65
N ILE A 245 -5.74 36.35 -18.69
CA ILE A 245 -5.99 35.03 -19.29
C ILE A 245 -5.55 33.94 -18.33
N PHE A 246 -4.33 34.03 -17.80
CA PHE A 246 -3.80 33.03 -16.85
C PHE A 246 -4.64 32.98 -15.56
N ASN A 247 -5.03 34.13 -15.02
CA ASN A 247 -5.92 34.21 -13.85
C ASN A 247 -7.32 33.64 -14.13
N LYS A 248 -7.86 33.86 -15.34
CA LYS A 248 -9.11 33.22 -15.76
C LYS A 248 -8.98 31.69 -15.80
N ALA A 249 -7.87 31.17 -16.30
CA ALA A 249 -7.58 29.73 -16.31
C ALA A 249 -7.53 29.15 -14.90
N LEU A 250 -6.79 29.80 -13.98
CA LEU A 250 -6.74 29.38 -12.58
C LEU A 250 -8.12 29.43 -11.91
N HIS A 251 -8.93 30.44 -12.20
CA HIS A 251 -10.29 30.54 -11.67
C HIS A 251 -11.19 29.38 -12.17
N ILE A 252 -11.08 29.01 -13.45
CA ILE A 252 -11.83 27.87 -14.01
C ILE A 252 -11.41 26.57 -13.34
N LYS A 253 -10.10 26.29 -13.23
CA LYS A 253 -9.60 25.08 -12.55
C LYS A 253 -9.94 25.07 -11.06
N GLY A 254 -10.04 26.25 -10.45
CA GLY A 254 -10.42 26.46 -9.05
C GLY A 254 -11.91 26.25 -8.73
N LYS A 255 -12.80 25.99 -9.69
CA LYS A 255 -14.24 25.85 -9.40
C LYS A 255 -14.61 24.63 -8.57
N ARG A 256 -13.76 23.59 -8.55
CA ARG A 256 -13.99 22.37 -7.74
C ARG A 256 -13.69 22.65 -6.27
N ALA A 257 -14.49 22.10 -5.36
CA ALA A 257 -14.36 22.33 -3.91
C ALA A 257 -12.96 21.98 -3.36
N ASN A 258 -12.32 20.95 -3.92
CA ASN A 258 -10.99 20.48 -3.49
C ASN A 258 -9.91 20.74 -4.55
N SER A 259 -10.03 21.84 -5.31
CA SER A 259 -9.07 22.16 -6.36
C SER A 259 -7.72 22.59 -5.80
N LEU A 260 -6.63 22.03 -6.33
CA LEU A 260 -5.26 22.47 -6.05
C LEU A 260 -5.06 23.98 -6.32
N PHE A 261 -5.84 24.56 -7.25
CA PHE A 261 -5.70 25.95 -7.69
C PHE A 261 -6.44 26.97 -6.81
N HIS A 262 -7.00 26.54 -5.68
CA HIS A 262 -7.33 27.46 -4.59
C HIS A 262 -6.04 28.03 -4.00
N PHE A 263 -6.03 29.32 -3.67
CA PHE A 263 -4.78 29.96 -3.27
C PHE A 263 -4.20 29.40 -1.97
N ASN A 264 -5.06 29.07 -0.99
CA ASN A 264 -4.63 28.39 0.24
C ASN A 264 -3.98 27.02 -0.03
N GLN A 265 -4.47 26.28 -1.03
CA GLN A 265 -3.89 24.98 -1.44
C GLN A 265 -2.55 25.18 -2.14
N LEU A 266 -2.46 26.12 -3.10
CA LEU A 266 -1.20 26.47 -3.75
C LEU A 266 -0.16 26.97 -2.73
N GLN A 267 -0.55 27.82 -1.77
CA GLN A 267 0.33 28.29 -0.71
C GLN A 267 0.80 27.14 0.19
N THR A 268 -0.10 26.20 0.51
CA THR A 268 0.24 25.01 1.29
C THR A 268 1.17 24.07 0.52
N LYS A 269 1.08 24.01 -0.81
CA LYS A 269 1.84 23.07 -1.63
C LYS A 269 3.14 23.62 -2.23
N LEU A 270 3.25 24.95 -2.45
CA LEU A 270 4.33 25.58 -3.23
C LEU A 270 5.05 26.75 -2.53
N ASN A 271 4.68 27.07 -1.28
CA ASN A 271 5.28 28.18 -0.52
C ASN A 271 5.26 29.54 -1.26
N ILE A 272 4.24 29.80 -2.08
CA ILE A 272 4.08 31.07 -2.82
C ILE A 272 3.33 32.11 -1.97
N ALA A 273 3.71 33.38 -2.09
CA ALA A 273 3.04 34.49 -1.41
C ALA A 273 1.86 35.06 -2.21
N SER A 274 1.79 34.76 -3.51
CA SER A 274 0.73 35.23 -4.42
C SER A 274 0.46 34.26 -5.57
N ARG A 275 -0.72 34.36 -6.19
CA ARG A 275 -1.04 33.58 -7.42
C ARG A 275 -0.14 33.98 -8.60
N ASP A 276 0.36 35.22 -8.60
CA ASP A 276 1.22 35.75 -9.66
C ASP A 276 2.55 35.01 -9.70
N GLU A 277 3.14 34.66 -8.55
CA GLU A 277 4.41 33.91 -8.45
C GLU A 277 4.35 32.55 -9.16
N LEU A 278 3.19 31.89 -9.19
CA LEU A 278 3.01 30.66 -9.95
C LEU A 278 3.30 30.90 -11.45
N GLN A 279 2.82 32.02 -12.00
CA GLN A 279 3.03 32.37 -13.41
C GLN A 279 4.43 32.91 -13.67
N THR A 280 4.90 33.83 -12.82
CA THR A 280 6.06 34.69 -13.09
C THR A 280 7.37 34.16 -12.55
N ASP A 281 7.34 33.24 -11.58
CA ASP A 281 8.52 32.58 -11.04
C ASP A 281 8.51 31.08 -11.33
N LEU A 282 7.50 30.33 -10.85
CA LEU A 282 7.52 28.87 -10.90
C LEU A 282 7.37 28.31 -12.33
N LEU A 283 6.49 28.92 -13.14
CA LEU A 283 6.20 28.47 -14.50
C LEU A 283 6.81 29.39 -15.58
N LYS A 284 7.69 30.32 -15.21
CA LYS A 284 8.11 31.42 -16.10
C LYS A 284 8.68 30.94 -17.45
N ASP A 285 9.40 29.82 -17.41
CA ASP A 285 10.12 29.23 -18.54
C ASP A 285 9.29 28.19 -19.31
N TRP A 286 8.09 27.84 -18.80
CA TRP A 286 7.16 26.98 -19.52
C TRP A 286 6.65 27.70 -20.77
N LYS A 287 6.42 26.93 -21.83
CA LYS A 287 6.12 27.45 -23.17
C LYS A 287 4.86 26.79 -23.72
N ILE A 288 4.13 27.56 -24.52
CA ILE A 288 3.04 27.06 -25.35
C ILE A 288 3.43 27.31 -26.80
N LYS A 289 3.43 26.25 -27.61
CA LYS A 289 3.61 26.30 -29.06
C LYS A 289 2.24 26.19 -29.71
N PHE A 290 1.76 27.28 -30.28
CA PHE A 290 0.51 27.34 -31.02
C PHE A 290 0.75 26.88 -32.46
N LEU A 291 -0.02 25.89 -32.91
CA LEU A 291 -0.01 25.37 -34.27
C LEU A 291 -1.28 25.78 -35.01
N GLY A 292 -1.19 25.85 -36.34
CA GLY A 292 -2.35 26.06 -37.18
C GLY A 292 -2.71 27.52 -37.42
N LEU A 293 -1.74 28.42 -37.23
CA LEU A 293 -1.91 29.84 -37.49
C LEU A 293 -1.75 30.13 -38.99
N ASP A 294 -2.74 30.77 -39.60
CA ASP A 294 -2.60 31.36 -40.92
C ASP A 294 -1.66 32.59 -40.84
N ASN A 295 -0.96 32.92 -41.93
CA ASN A 295 0.12 33.92 -41.98
C ASN A 295 -0.22 35.35 -41.47
N ASN A 296 -1.48 35.64 -41.11
CA ASN A 296 -1.95 36.92 -40.54
C ASN A 296 -2.86 36.76 -39.30
N GLN A 297 -3.05 35.56 -38.76
CA GLN A 297 -3.95 35.34 -37.62
C GLN A 297 -3.21 35.52 -36.30
N LYS A 298 -3.73 36.40 -35.44
CA LYS A 298 -3.31 36.47 -34.04
C LYS A 298 -3.99 35.33 -33.27
N ILE A 299 -3.27 34.71 -32.33
CA ILE A 299 -3.84 33.71 -31.44
C ILE A 299 -5.02 34.33 -30.68
N SER A 300 -6.19 33.68 -30.74
CA SER A 300 -7.38 34.17 -30.07
C SER A 300 -7.23 34.11 -28.54
N PRO A 301 -7.87 35.02 -27.77
CA PRO A 301 -7.89 34.92 -26.31
C PRO A 301 -8.45 33.59 -25.79
N ASP A 302 -9.40 32.98 -26.51
CA ASP A 302 -9.98 31.68 -26.15
C ASP A 302 -8.97 30.54 -26.33
N ASP A 303 -8.21 30.52 -27.43
CA ASP A 303 -7.12 29.55 -27.64
C ASP A 303 -6.05 29.69 -26.55
N LYS A 304 -5.67 30.93 -26.22
CA LYS A 304 -4.73 31.19 -25.12
C LYS A 304 -5.27 30.67 -23.78
N LEU A 305 -6.56 30.87 -23.51
CA LEU A 305 -7.20 30.39 -22.30
C LEU A 305 -7.20 28.86 -22.23
N GLN A 306 -7.60 28.17 -23.32
CA GLN A 306 -7.59 26.71 -23.38
C GLN A 306 -6.17 26.14 -23.23
N ALA A 307 -5.18 26.76 -23.87
CA ALA A 307 -3.80 26.36 -23.73
C ALA A 307 -3.29 26.56 -22.29
N CYS A 308 -3.68 27.64 -21.60
CA CYS A 308 -3.39 27.82 -20.17
C CYS A 308 -4.06 26.74 -19.31
N LEU A 309 -5.27 26.29 -19.64
CA LEU A 309 -5.92 25.18 -18.90
C LEU A 309 -5.10 23.89 -19.02
N ASN A 310 -4.58 23.58 -20.21
CA ASN A 310 -3.71 22.42 -20.44
C ASN A 310 -2.38 22.54 -19.67
N VAL A 311 -1.80 23.73 -19.59
CA VAL A 311 -0.62 23.99 -18.75
C VAL A 311 -0.92 23.64 -17.30
N LEU A 312 -2.04 24.13 -16.76
CA LEU A 312 -2.43 23.86 -15.39
C LEU A 312 -2.69 22.37 -15.14
N ASP A 313 -3.27 21.63 -16.10
CA ASP A 313 -3.40 20.16 -15.99
C ASP A 313 -2.04 19.46 -15.86
N LYS A 314 -1.03 19.91 -16.63
CA LYS A 314 0.34 19.38 -16.51
C LYS A 314 0.99 19.73 -15.18
N VAL A 315 0.74 20.93 -14.65
CA VAL A 315 1.21 21.34 -13.33
C VAL A 315 0.58 20.47 -12.24
N GLU A 316 -0.74 20.26 -12.26
CA GLU A 316 -1.43 19.41 -11.29
C GLU A 316 -0.94 17.96 -11.37
N ALA A 317 -0.78 17.41 -12.58
CA ALA A 317 -0.25 16.07 -12.77
C ALA A 317 1.18 15.92 -12.22
N HIS A 318 2.08 16.86 -12.55
CA HIS A 318 3.45 16.86 -12.04
C HIS A 318 3.49 16.96 -10.53
N LEU A 319 2.75 17.90 -9.94
CA LEU A 319 2.67 18.06 -8.48
C LEU A 319 1.98 16.91 -7.77
N ASN A 320 1.18 16.09 -8.44
CA ASN A 320 0.63 14.88 -7.83
C ASN A 320 1.62 13.71 -7.89
N GLN A 321 2.56 13.74 -8.84
CA GLN A 321 3.60 12.71 -9.00
C GLN A 321 4.87 13.01 -8.20
N SER A 322 5.25 14.28 -8.07
CA SER A 322 6.50 14.69 -7.41
C SER A 322 6.36 14.98 -5.92
N ASP A 323 5.13 15.01 -5.39
CA ASP A 323 4.88 15.40 -4.00
C ASP A 323 5.44 14.37 -3.03
N LYS A 324 6.28 14.83 -2.13
CA LYS A 324 6.87 14.03 -1.05
C LYS A 324 6.50 14.66 0.28
N PRO A 325 5.24 14.50 0.74
CA PRO A 325 4.77 15.11 1.98
C PRO A 325 5.43 14.52 3.23
N PHE A 326 6.04 13.33 3.10
CA PHE A 326 6.76 12.65 4.16
C PHE A 326 8.17 12.25 3.70
N VAL A 327 9.02 12.00 4.68
CA VAL A 327 10.37 11.44 4.53
C VAL A 327 10.63 10.49 5.71
N GLY A 328 11.53 9.53 5.53
CA GLY A 328 12.09 8.76 6.64
C GLY A 328 13.15 9.57 7.37
N THR A 329 13.22 9.47 8.70
CA THR A 329 14.30 10.07 9.48
C THR A 329 15.62 9.45 9.06
N THR A 330 16.64 10.29 8.86
CA THR A 330 18.00 9.77 8.68
C THR A 330 18.54 9.27 10.02
N GLU A 331 18.19 9.91 11.13
CA GLU A 331 18.51 9.47 12.49
C GLU A 331 17.73 8.21 12.88
N PHE A 332 18.46 7.17 13.29
CA PHE A 332 17.88 5.94 13.82
C PHE A 332 17.76 6.02 15.35
N THR A 333 16.70 5.46 15.89
CA THR A 333 16.46 5.31 17.32
C THR A 333 16.45 3.83 17.71
N SER A 334 16.93 3.53 18.92
CA SER A 334 16.97 2.17 19.44
C SER A 334 15.66 1.79 20.13
N LYS A 335 15.11 0.61 19.83
CA LYS A 335 14.03 -0.05 20.59
C LYS A 335 14.53 -1.41 21.07
N LYS A 336 13.99 -1.96 22.17
CA LYS A 336 14.38 -3.32 22.57
C LYS A 336 13.76 -4.32 21.59
N LEU A 337 14.46 -5.43 21.33
CA LEU A 337 13.96 -6.52 20.49
C LEU A 337 12.59 -7.00 20.99
N TRP A 338 12.43 -7.12 22.30
CA TRP A 338 11.17 -7.53 22.91
C TRP A 338 10.02 -6.54 22.65
N ASP A 339 10.30 -5.23 22.60
CA ASP A 339 9.27 -4.23 22.30
C ASP A 339 8.74 -4.36 20.85
N ILE A 340 9.51 -5.03 19.98
CA ILE A 340 9.16 -5.24 18.57
C ILE A 340 8.55 -6.64 18.36
N PHE A 341 9.21 -7.70 18.84
CA PHE A 341 8.89 -9.10 18.51
C PHE A 341 8.24 -9.90 19.65
N SER A 342 7.78 -9.27 20.74
CA SER A 342 7.17 -10.01 21.86
C SER A 342 5.80 -10.62 21.57
N GLN A 343 5.06 -10.06 20.61
CA GLN A 343 3.72 -10.54 20.27
C GLN A 343 3.81 -11.53 19.10
N PRO A 344 3.42 -12.79 19.29
CA PRO A 344 3.30 -13.75 18.18
C PRO A 344 2.24 -13.28 17.18
N LYS A 345 2.49 -13.52 15.89
CA LYS A 345 1.55 -13.26 14.80
C LYS A 345 0.84 -14.53 14.39
N GLN A 346 -0.43 -14.39 13.99
CA GLN A 346 -1.20 -15.50 13.43
C GLN A 346 -1.44 -15.30 11.93
N LYS A 347 -1.22 -16.36 11.14
CA LYS A 347 -1.30 -16.31 9.68
C LYS A 347 -1.93 -17.58 9.09
N TRP A 348 -2.72 -17.42 8.04
CA TRP A 348 -3.25 -18.54 7.26
C TRP A 348 -2.28 -18.93 6.16
N VAL A 349 -1.67 -20.10 6.29
CA VAL A 349 -0.58 -20.55 5.42
C VAL A 349 -0.90 -21.91 4.81
N ASN A 350 -0.51 -22.17 3.57
CA ASN A 350 -0.66 -23.53 3.03
C ASN A 350 0.25 -24.47 3.82
N ALA A 351 -0.27 -25.64 4.19
CA ALA A 351 0.49 -26.61 4.97
C ALA A 351 1.83 -27.01 4.30
N THR A 352 1.91 -26.95 2.96
CA THR A 352 3.12 -27.23 2.17
C THR A 352 4.22 -26.19 2.29
N ASP A 353 3.87 -24.96 2.69
CA ASP A 353 4.80 -23.84 2.78
C ASP A 353 5.53 -23.81 4.13
N ILE A 354 5.07 -24.61 5.10
CA ILE A 354 5.68 -24.76 6.42
C ILE A 354 6.92 -25.65 6.30
N LYS A 355 8.11 -25.10 6.60
CA LYS A 355 9.39 -25.82 6.47
C LYS A 355 9.96 -26.16 7.85
N GLN A 356 9.50 -27.28 8.39
CA GLN A 356 9.92 -27.78 9.71
C GLN A 356 11.44 -28.03 9.84
N SER A 357 12.11 -28.35 8.73
CA SER A 357 13.56 -28.58 8.69
C SER A 357 14.37 -27.34 9.08
N VAL A 358 13.90 -26.12 8.79
CA VAL A 358 14.59 -24.88 9.16
C VAL A 358 14.52 -24.64 10.67
N ILE A 359 13.38 -24.94 11.28
CA ILE A 359 13.12 -24.69 12.70
C ILE A 359 13.98 -25.60 13.59
N GLN A 360 14.03 -26.89 13.24
CA GLN A 360 14.61 -27.94 14.07
C GLN A 360 16.14 -28.03 14.02
N ASN A 361 16.75 -27.58 12.93
CA ASN A 361 18.18 -27.81 12.68
C ASN A 361 19.08 -26.60 12.99
N HIS A 362 18.50 -25.47 13.39
CA HIS A 362 19.21 -24.18 13.38
C HIS A 362 18.95 -23.35 14.65
N ASP A 363 19.88 -23.43 15.60
CA ASP A 363 19.85 -22.70 16.89
C ASP A 363 20.05 -21.18 16.73
N TRP A 364 20.52 -20.73 15.56
CA TRP A 364 20.69 -19.32 15.22
C TRP A 364 19.43 -18.70 14.59
N TYR A 365 18.48 -19.52 14.13
CA TYR A 365 17.18 -19.05 13.65
C TYR A 365 16.23 -18.91 14.83
N VAL A 366 15.73 -17.69 15.07
CA VAL A 366 15.08 -17.34 16.35
C VAL A 366 13.56 -17.54 16.38
N MET A 367 12.92 -17.67 15.22
CA MET A 367 11.47 -17.84 15.15
C MET A 367 11.07 -19.30 15.35
N ASP A 368 9.92 -19.54 15.96
CA ASP A 368 9.37 -20.89 16.21
C ASP A 368 8.75 -21.53 14.97
N ASN A 369 8.51 -20.74 13.92
CA ASN A 369 8.00 -21.19 12.64
C ASN A 369 8.73 -20.53 11.47
N PHE A 370 8.83 -21.27 10.36
CA PHE A 370 9.29 -20.75 9.07
C PHE A 370 8.30 -21.16 7.98
N ILE A 371 7.67 -20.16 7.38
CA ILE A 371 6.80 -20.31 6.22
C ILE A 371 7.44 -19.54 5.09
N GLY A 372 7.97 -20.23 4.10
CA GLY A 372 8.73 -19.56 3.06
C GLY A 372 8.71 -20.24 1.71
N ASN A 373 9.16 -19.49 0.72
CA ASN A 373 9.26 -19.95 -0.66
C ASN A 373 10.66 -20.50 -0.97
N ASN A 374 10.82 -21.09 -2.16
CA ASN A 374 12.09 -21.68 -2.59
C ASN A 374 13.29 -20.70 -2.53
N LEU A 375 13.09 -19.41 -2.81
CA LEU A 375 14.18 -18.42 -2.79
C LEU A 375 14.61 -18.10 -1.35
N GLU A 376 13.66 -18.04 -0.42
CA GLU A 376 13.97 -17.87 1.00
C GLU A 376 14.65 -19.12 1.57
N GLU A 377 14.25 -20.32 1.14
CA GLU A 377 14.98 -21.56 1.47
C GLU A 377 16.42 -21.55 0.92
N GLN A 378 16.64 -21.04 -0.30
CA GLN A 378 17.98 -20.85 -0.83
C GLN A 378 18.79 -19.84 0.00
N LEU A 379 18.19 -18.76 0.50
CA LEU A 379 18.85 -17.82 1.41
C LEU A 379 19.26 -18.50 2.72
N ILE A 380 18.37 -19.29 3.32
CA ILE A 380 18.70 -20.04 4.54
C ILE A 380 19.89 -20.98 4.28
N ASN A 381 19.87 -21.73 3.18
CA ASN A 381 20.97 -22.62 2.81
C ASN A 381 22.28 -21.86 2.56
N TYR A 382 22.22 -20.68 1.94
CA TYR A 382 23.38 -19.81 1.76
C TYR A 382 23.96 -19.40 3.12
N ILE A 383 23.13 -18.90 4.04
CA ILE A 383 23.57 -18.53 5.38
C ILE A 383 24.18 -19.74 6.10
N VAL A 384 23.56 -20.92 6.00
CA VAL A 384 24.09 -22.16 6.60
C VAL A 384 25.51 -22.48 6.14
N ASN A 385 25.82 -22.27 4.86
CA ASN A 385 27.16 -22.50 4.33
C ASN A 385 28.17 -21.50 4.90
N GLU A 386 27.78 -20.23 5.06
CA GLU A 386 28.63 -19.17 5.60
C GLU A 386 28.73 -19.17 7.14
N LEU A 387 27.82 -19.86 7.85
CA LEU A 387 27.77 -19.88 9.31
C LEU A 387 29.09 -20.30 9.96
N LYS A 388 29.82 -21.26 9.38
CA LYS A 388 31.08 -21.73 9.98
C LYS A 388 32.07 -20.58 10.16
N ASN A 389 32.12 -19.67 9.19
CA ASN A 389 32.98 -18.51 9.21
C ASN A 389 32.42 -17.42 10.14
N LEU A 390 31.10 -17.21 10.15
CA LEU A 390 30.45 -16.21 11.00
C LEU A 390 30.59 -16.57 12.48
N GLN A 391 30.27 -17.81 12.82
CA GLN A 391 30.23 -18.29 14.20
C GLN A 391 31.61 -18.37 14.84
N ALA A 392 32.70 -18.27 14.07
CA ALA A 392 34.03 -18.12 14.63
C ALA A 392 34.16 -16.79 15.42
N ASN A 393 33.62 -15.70 14.88
CA ASN A 393 33.81 -14.34 15.42
C ASN A 393 32.53 -13.75 16.03
N TYR A 394 31.36 -14.23 15.63
CA TYR A 394 30.07 -13.63 15.97
C TYR A 394 29.12 -14.64 16.65
N ASP A 395 28.32 -14.15 17.57
CA ASP A 395 27.04 -14.75 17.92
C ASP A 395 26.01 -14.32 16.88
N VAL A 396 25.46 -15.30 16.17
CA VAL A 396 24.65 -15.12 14.96
C VAL A 396 23.19 -15.39 15.29
N LYS A 397 22.31 -14.44 14.99
CA LYS A 397 20.85 -14.60 15.12
C LYS A 397 20.15 -14.10 13.86
N LEU A 398 19.35 -14.96 13.24
CA LEU A 398 18.50 -14.59 12.10
C LEU A 398 17.04 -14.51 12.56
N ILE A 399 16.43 -13.35 12.30
CA ILE A 399 15.02 -13.07 12.55
C ILE A 399 14.31 -12.96 11.21
N ARG A 400 13.22 -13.70 11.02
CA ARG A 400 12.26 -13.46 9.94
C ARG A 400 11.27 -12.41 10.44
N ASN A 401 11.16 -11.30 9.71
CA ASN A 401 10.52 -10.10 10.23
C ASN A 401 8.99 -10.22 10.36
N GLU A 402 8.35 -11.02 9.49
CA GLU A 402 6.89 -11.18 9.46
C GLU A 402 6.12 -9.85 9.46
N GLU A 403 6.62 -8.85 8.71
CA GLU A 403 6.02 -7.51 8.61
C GLU A 403 5.87 -6.79 9.97
N VAL A 404 6.67 -7.14 10.98
CA VAL A 404 6.60 -6.53 12.33
C VAL A 404 7.42 -5.24 12.37
N LEU A 405 8.68 -5.30 11.96
CA LEU A 405 9.57 -4.15 11.87
C LEU A 405 9.36 -3.43 10.53
N LYS A 406 9.01 -2.14 10.61
CA LYS A 406 8.87 -1.25 9.47
C LYS A 406 9.85 -0.08 9.58
N LEU A 407 10.60 0.13 8.51
CA LEU A 407 11.46 1.28 8.28
C LEU A 407 10.78 2.27 7.34
N ALA A 408 11.24 3.52 7.33
CA ALA A 408 10.76 4.56 6.44
C ALA A 408 11.86 4.97 5.45
N ASN A 409 11.59 4.90 4.15
CA ASN A 409 12.54 5.33 3.12
C ASN A 409 12.92 6.82 3.33
N PHE A 410 14.22 7.14 3.29
CA PHE A 410 14.72 8.50 3.49
C PHE A 410 14.14 9.50 2.48
N ASP A 411 13.84 9.07 1.26
CA ASP A 411 13.45 9.98 0.18
C ASP A 411 11.98 10.44 0.26
N ASN A 412 11.05 9.53 0.53
CA ASN A 412 9.61 9.80 0.48
C ASN A 412 8.81 9.26 1.67
N GLY A 413 9.49 8.60 2.63
CA GLY A 413 8.86 8.01 3.81
C GLY A 413 8.02 6.78 3.51
N ASP A 414 8.20 6.13 2.34
CA ASP A 414 7.56 4.86 2.04
C ASP A 414 7.98 3.78 3.03
N GLY A 415 7.03 2.93 3.40
CA GLY A 415 7.25 1.85 4.34
C GLY A 415 8.03 0.69 3.74
N PHE A 416 9.18 0.37 4.32
CA PHE A 416 9.96 -0.81 3.97
C PHE A 416 9.99 -1.80 5.13
N MET A 417 9.61 -3.04 4.88
CA MET A 417 9.66 -4.14 5.86
C MET A 417 10.60 -5.20 5.29
N PRO A 418 11.86 -5.27 5.73
CA PRO A 418 12.78 -6.27 5.23
C PRO A 418 12.29 -7.67 5.59
N ASP A 419 12.44 -8.65 4.71
CA ASP A 419 12.01 -10.03 4.99
C ASP A 419 12.80 -10.66 6.16
N PHE A 420 14.11 -10.39 6.24
CA PHE A 420 14.97 -10.90 7.29
C PHE A 420 15.87 -9.83 7.90
N ILE A 421 16.18 -10.02 9.18
CA ILE A 421 17.12 -9.22 9.96
C ILE A 421 18.17 -10.18 10.53
N LEU A 422 19.41 -10.04 10.09
CA LEU A 422 20.56 -10.79 10.60
C LEU A 422 21.30 -9.93 11.62
N LEU A 423 21.39 -10.44 12.85
CA LEU A 423 22.13 -9.84 13.94
C LEU A 423 23.46 -10.59 14.12
N LEU A 424 24.56 -9.85 14.04
CA LEU A 424 25.89 -10.38 14.35
C LEU A 424 26.43 -9.61 15.55
N LYS A 425 26.59 -10.30 16.67
CA LYS A 425 27.22 -9.75 17.87
C LYS A 425 28.64 -10.27 17.97
N ASP A 426 29.62 -9.38 17.97
CA ASP A 426 31.01 -9.77 18.17
C ASP A 426 31.19 -10.60 19.46
N LYS A 427 31.93 -11.70 19.36
CA LYS A 427 32.35 -12.52 20.53
C LYS A 427 33.56 -11.91 21.24
N HIS A 428 34.36 -11.14 20.51
CA HIS A 428 35.55 -10.47 21.02
C HIS A 428 35.31 -8.96 21.08
N GLN A 429 35.93 -8.26 22.02
CA GLN A 429 35.85 -6.79 22.01
C GLN A 429 36.57 -6.26 20.77
N SER A 430 35.89 -5.41 20.02
CA SER A 430 36.40 -4.76 18.82
C SER A 430 36.90 -3.36 19.18
N THR A 431 38.12 -3.03 18.76
CA THR A 431 38.65 -1.66 18.88
C THR A 431 37.89 -0.75 17.92
N VAL A 432 37.06 0.14 18.46
CA VAL A 432 36.35 1.17 17.69
C VAL A 432 36.81 2.52 18.21
N ASN A 433 37.42 3.35 17.36
CA ASN A 433 37.96 4.67 17.74
C ASN A 433 38.88 4.63 18.97
N GLN A 434 39.83 3.68 19.00
CA GLN A 434 40.85 3.52 20.06
C GLN A 434 40.29 3.15 21.45
N THR A 435 39.05 2.65 21.53
CA THR A 435 38.43 2.12 22.75
C THR A 435 37.80 0.76 22.46
N ASP A 436 37.92 -0.19 23.39
CA ASP A 436 37.42 -1.57 23.22
C ASP A 436 35.91 -1.65 23.48
N HIS A 437 35.15 -2.04 22.45
CA HIS A 437 33.69 -2.13 22.53
C HIS A 437 33.17 -3.36 21.79
N LEU A 438 32.03 -3.90 22.21
CA LEU A 438 31.32 -4.90 21.43
C LEU A 438 30.64 -4.22 20.24
N LEU A 439 30.90 -4.70 19.02
CA LEU A 439 30.26 -4.22 17.80
C LEU A 439 29.14 -5.19 17.40
N HIS A 440 27.96 -4.64 17.18
CA HIS A 440 26.78 -5.36 16.74
C HIS A 440 26.43 -4.90 15.31
N TYR A 441 26.22 -5.86 14.41
CA TYR A 441 25.71 -5.58 13.08
C TYR A 441 24.22 -5.92 13.04
N GLN A 442 23.44 -4.99 12.51
CA GLN A 442 22.04 -5.22 12.15
C GLN A 442 21.95 -5.14 10.63
N ILE A 443 21.73 -6.29 10.01
CA ILE A 443 21.78 -6.46 8.56
C ILE A 443 20.38 -6.75 8.05
N PHE A 444 19.89 -5.94 7.13
CA PHE A 444 18.60 -6.10 6.47
C PHE A 444 18.77 -6.87 5.16
N ILE A 445 17.95 -7.91 4.98
CA ILE A 445 18.04 -8.83 3.86
C ILE A 445 16.65 -8.97 3.22
N GLU A 446 16.60 -8.86 1.90
CA GLU A 446 15.37 -9.00 1.09
C GLU A 446 15.64 -9.95 -0.08
N PRO A 447 15.13 -11.20 -0.03
CA PRO A 447 15.03 -12.06 -1.20
C PRO A 447 14.12 -11.47 -2.28
N LYS A 448 14.58 -11.48 -3.53
CA LYS A 448 13.80 -10.96 -4.65
C LYS A 448 13.84 -11.82 -5.90
N GLY A 449 12.65 -12.19 -6.38
CA GLY A 449 12.47 -12.81 -7.69
C GLY A 449 12.75 -11.82 -8.81
N GLU A 450 13.34 -12.30 -9.90
CA GLU A 450 13.82 -11.49 -11.04
C GLU A 450 12.78 -10.49 -11.57
N HIS A 451 11.54 -10.95 -11.78
CA HIS A 451 10.44 -10.14 -12.30
C HIS A 451 10.01 -8.98 -11.38
N LEU A 452 10.41 -8.98 -10.11
CA LEU A 452 10.08 -7.93 -9.14
C LEU A 452 11.23 -6.97 -8.87
N ILE A 453 12.45 -7.27 -9.32
CA ILE A 453 13.63 -6.44 -9.04
C ILE A 453 13.47 -5.03 -9.60
N ALA A 454 12.97 -4.91 -10.84
CA ALA A 454 12.76 -3.61 -11.48
C ALA A 454 11.66 -2.80 -10.76
N THR A 455 10.54 -3.45 -10.44
CA THR A 455 9.40 -2.85 -9.76
C THR A 455 9.75 -2.35 -8.35
N ASP A 456 10.56 -3.12 -7.61
CA ASP A 456 10.93 -2.82 -6.22
C ASP A 456 12.33 -2.19 -6.09
N SER A 457 12.86 -1.63 -7.18
CA SER A 457 14.20 -0.99 -7.22
C SER A 457 14.41 0.05 -6.12
N TRP A 458 13.37 0.81 -5.74
CA TRP A 458 13.44 1.78 -4.66
C TRP A 458 13.83 1.17 -3.29
N LYS A 459 13.47 -0.09 -3.01
CA LYS A 459 13.87 -0.79 -1.78
C LYS A 459 15.37 -1.10 -1.80
N GLN A 460 15.90 -1.49 -2.96
CA GLN A 460 17.33 -1.71 -3.15
C GLN A 460 18.11 -0.41 -2.95
N ASP A 461 17.61 0.70 -3.49
CA ASP A 461 18.21 2.02 -3.28
C ASP A 461 18.21 2.42 -1.81
N PHE A 462 17.13 2.12 -1.09
CA PHE A 462 17.04 2.37 0.36
C PHE A 462 18.04 1.52 1.16
N LEU A 463 18.16 0.22 0.87
CA LEU A 463 19.16 -0.66 1.49
C LEU A 463 20.60 -0.15 1.25
N ASN A 464 20.89 0.28 0.03
CA ASN A 464 22.18 0.88 -0.32
C ASN A 464 22.43 2.20 0.42
N ALA A 465 21.41 3.04 0.58
CA ALA A 465 21.50 4.29 1.32
C ALA A 465 21.80 4.05 2.80
N ILE A 466 21.15 3.06 3.43
CA ILE A 466 21.45 2.64 4.81
C ILE A 466 22.93 2.24 4.93
N THR A 467 23.41 1.36 4.05
CA THR A 467 24.81 0.89 4.09
C THR A 467 25.81 2.02 3.86
N THR A 468 25.51 2.94 2.94
CA THR A 468 26.39 4.09 2.64
C THR A 468 26.53 5.00 3.87
N GLN A 469 25.43 5.23 4.60
CA GLN A 469 25.42 6.12 5.75
C GLN A 469 25.93 5.44 7.03
N TYR A 470 25.53 4.19 7.29
CA TYR A 470 25.69 3.50 8.58
C TYR A 470 26.58 2.25 8.55
N GLY A 471 26.99 1.78 7.36
CA GLY A 471 27.81 0.58 7.21
C GLY A 471 29.29 0.79 7.54
N LYS A 472 29.80 2.02 7.39
CA LYS A 472 31.21 2.36 7.66
C LYS A 472 31.39 3.66 8.45
N ASN A 473 30.83 4.75 7.94
CA ASN A 473 31.18 6.12 8.37
C ASN A 473 30.52 6.54 9.68
N ARG A 474 29.35 5.96 10.00
CA ARG A 474 28.57 6.34 11.17
C ARG A 474 28.30 5.11 12.03
N ILE A 475 28.73 5.21 13.29
CA ILE A 475 28.49 4.18 14.30
C ILE A 475 27.38 4.69 15.20
N LEU A 476 26.36 3.86 15.38
CA LEU A 476 25.25 4.14 16.28
C LEU A 476 25.62 3.69 17.69
N GLN A 477 25.32 4.51 18.69
CA GLN A 477 25.68 4.24 20.08
C GLN A 477 24.58 4.70 21.03
N LYS A 478 24.37 3.88 22.07
CA LYS A 478 23.62 4.22 23.28
C LYS A 478 24.42 3.65 24.44
N ASP A 479 25.38 4.43 24.92
CA ASP A 479 26.42 4.06 25.89
C ASP A 479 27.40 2.99 25.37
N THR A 480 26.98 1.73 25.31
CA THR A 480 27.60 0.56 24.64
C THR A 480 26.54 -0.54 24.58
N PRO A 481 26.50 -1.42 23.56
CA PRO A 481 27.47 -1.65 22.48
C PRO A 481 27.31 -0.69 21.28
N HIS A 482 28.29 -0.74 20.36
CA HIS A 482 28.27 -0.01 19.09
C HIS A 482 27.49 -0.77 18.04
N TYR A 483 26.84 -0.05 17.13
CA TYR A 483 26.02 -0.65 16.08
C TYR A 483 26.37 -0.14 14.69
N ARG A 484 26.36 -1.06 13.72
CA ARG A 484 26.38 -0.76 12.29
C ARG A 484 25.14 -1.32 11.63
N LEU A 485 24.58 -0.54 10.72
CA LEU A 485 23.44 -0.95 9.91
C LEU A 485 23.90 -1.21 8.49
N ILE A 486 23.48 -2.35 7.95
CA ILE A 486 23.82 -2.75 6.59
C ILE A 486 22.53 -3.19 5.91
N GLY A 487 22.17 -2.54 4.80
CA GLY A 487 21.24 -3.10 3.83
C GLY A 487 22.02 -3.86 2.77
N LEU A 488 21.81 -5.16 2.67
CA LEU A 488 22.43 -5.95 1.60
C LEU A 488 21.73 -5.70 0.26
N PRO A 489 22.39 -5.99 -0.87
CA PRO A 489 21.70 -6.18 -2.13
C PRO A 489 20.53 -7.16 -2.01
N PHE A 490 19.60 -7.14 -2.94
CA PHE A 490 18.61 -8.21 -3.01
C PHE A 490 19.30 -9.56 -3.17
N PHE A 491 18.86 -10.53 -2.38
CA PHE A 491 19.25 -11.92 -2.59
C PHE A 491 18.42 -12.48 -3.75
N ALA A 492 19.07 -12.93 -4.81
CA ALA A 492 18.42 -13.45 -6.00
C ALA A 492 18.86 -14.88 -6.28
N ASP A 493 18.07 -15.61 -7.08
CA ASP A 493 18.44 -16.96 -7.51
C ASP A 493 19.73 -16.91 -8.35
N LYS A 494 20.72 -17.73 -7.98
CA LYS A 494 22.05 -17.73 -8.61
C LYS A 494 22.02 -18.10 -10.09
N GLU A 495 21.14 -19.02 -10.48
CA GLU A 495 21.06 -19.49 -11.86
C GLU A 495 20.33 -18.47 -12.74
N LYS A 496 19.26 -17.87 -12.21
CA LYS A 496 18.44 -16.92 -12.96
C LYS A 496 19.05 -15.53 -12.99
N ASN A 497 19.71 -15.10 -11.92
CA ASN A 497 20.28 -13.76 -11.80
C ASN A 497 21.66 -13.76 -11.11
N PRO A 498 22.70 -14.33 -11.76
CA PRO A 498 24.03 -14.48 -11.17
C PRO A 498 24.65 -13.14 -10.79
N LYS A 499 24.44 -12.08 -11.59
CA LYS A 499 25.01 -10.76 -11.29
C LYS A 499 24.50 -10.17 -9.98
N GLN A 500 23.21 -10.35 -9.69
CA GLN A 500 22.62 -9.86 -8.46
C GLN A 500 23.05 -10.72 -7.27
N TYR A 501 23.11 -12.05 -7.46
CA TYR A 501 23.64 -12.98 -6.47
C TYR A 501 25.10 -12.65 -6.11
N ASP A 502 25.98 -12.42 -7.09
CA ASP A 502 27.39 -12.12 -6.87
C ASP A 502 27.58 -10.81 -6.10
N LYS A 503 26.73 -9.80 -6.34
CA LYS A 503 26.73 -8.56 -5.54
C LYS A 503 26.35 -8.81 -4.08
N PHE A 504 25.35 -9.65 -3.86
CA PHE A 504 24.95 -10.06 -2.52
C PHE A 504 26.12 -10.77 -1.82
N ASP A 505 26.71 -11.75 -2.49
CA ASP A 505 27.82 -12.54 -1.99
C ASP A 505 29.02 -11.65 -1.60
N GLN A 506 29.44 -10.75 -2.48
CA GLN A 506 30.55 -9.82 -2.24
C GLN A 506 30.34 -8.86 -1.06
N LEU A 507 29.09 -8.52 -0.74
CA LEU A 507 28.75 -7.58 0.33
C LEU A 507 28.24 -8.29 1.59
N PHE A 508 27.98 -9.59 1.53
CA PHE A 508 27.67 -10.38 2.71
C PHE A 508 28.86 -10.27 3.66
N PRO A 509 28.63 -9.97 4.95
CA PRO A 509 29.71 -9.74 5.89
C PRO A 509 30.44 -11.06 6.12
N LEU A 510 31.47 -11.31 5.30
CA LEU A 510 32.47 -12.39 5.32
C LEU A 510 33.29 -12.49 4.00
N SER A 511 32.93 -11.73 2.96
CA SER A 511 33.63 -11.71 1.66
C SER A 511 34.81 -10.74 1.60
#